data_AF-G4FK19-F1
#
_entry.id   AF-G4FK19-F1
#
_cell.length_a   1.000
_cell.length_b   1.000
_cell.length_c   1.000
_cell.angle_alpha   90.00
_cell.angle_beta   90.00
_cell.angle_gamma   90.00
#
_symmetry.space_group_name_H-M   'P 1'
#
loop_
_entity.id
_entity.type
_entity.pdbx_description
1 polymer ?
#
loop_
_entity_poly.entity_id
_entity_poly.type
_entity_poly.pdbx_seq_one_letter_code
_entity_poly.pdbx_strand_id
1 'polypeptide(L)'
;MKDDLIPSLSKALSTNHQITASIDLVEGDRPVVGGQCWMLTGALPGDRRFWVCFESDSITSGKTIALAESGTEPSLLESFLIDEKRINLALLQSRLLQRLNGQKWLGGN
;
A
#
# COMPACT_ATOMS: atom_id res chain seq x y z
N MET A 1 10.65 -5.00 -10.83
CA MET A 1 10.39 -4.43 -9.48
C MET A 1 8.93 -4.57 -9.06
N LYS A 2 7.96 -4.40 -9.96
CA LYS A 2 6.52 -4.47 -9.67
C LYS A 2 5.98 -5.92 -9.55
N ASP A 3 6.51 -6.85 -10.36
CA ASP A 3 6.07 -8.26 -10.40
C ASP A 3 6.31 -9.08 -9.13
N ASP A 4 7.28 -8.71 -8.29
CA ASP A 4 7.60 -9.47 -7.07
C ASP A 4 6.85 -8.92 -5.84
N LEU A 5 6.46 -7.64 -5.88
CA LEU A 5 5.81 -6.97 -4.76
C LEU A 5 4.39 -7.51 -4.52
N ILE A 6 3.59 -7.64 -5.57
CA ILE A 6 2.21 -8.14 -5.53
C ILE A 6 2.13 -9.55 -4.91
N PRO A 7 2.84 -10.57 -5.45
CA PRO A 7 2.79 -11.91 -4.89
C PRO A 7 3.41 -11.96 -3.50
N SER A 8 4.46 -11.18 -3.21
CA SER A 8 5.05 -11.15 -1.87
C SER A 8 4.08 -10.59 -0.82
N LEU A 9 3.43 -9.45 -1.09
CA LEU A 9 2.44 -8.86 -0.18
C LEU A 9 1.23 -9.79 0.02
N SER A 10 0.67 -10.30 -1.08
CA SER A 10 -0.44 -11.25 -1.03
C SER A 10 -0.06 -12.49 -0.20
N LYS A 11 1.14 -13.03 -0.40
CA LYS A 11 1.66 -14.18 0.36
C LYS A 11 1.87 -13.85 1.83
N ALA A 12 2.39 -12.67 2.19
CA ALA A 12 2.57 -12.30 3.59
C ALA A 12 1.26 -12.05 4.32
N LEU A 13 0.27 -11.43 3.67
CA LEU A 13 -1.07 -11.23 4.22
C LEU A 13 -1.79 -12.56 4.43
N SER A 14 -1.65 -13.47 3.46
CA SER A 14 -2.19 -14.84 3.55
C SER A 14 -1.47 -15.66 4.63
N THR A 15 -0.14 -15.61 4.69
CA THR A 15 0.66 -16.40 5.65
C THR A 15 0.51 -15.92 7.09
N ASN A 16 0.61 -14.60 7.32
CA ASN A 16 0.60 -14.05 8.67
C ASN A 16 -0.80 -13.87 9.24
N HIS A 17 -1.79 -13.58 8.39
CA HIS A 17 -3.12 -13.17 8.85
C HIS A 17 -4.27 -13.93 8.17
N GLN A 18 -4.00 -14.89 7.28
CA GLN A 18 -5.02 -15.62 6.50
C GLN A 18 -5.97 -14.68 5.73
N ILE A 19 -5.45 -13.51 5.34
CA ILE A 19 -6.20 -12.50 4.61
C ILE A 19 -5.83 -12.56 3.14
N THR A 20 -6.83 -12.76 2.29
CA THR A 20 -6.69 -12.66 0.83
C THR A 20 -6.81 -11.19 0.41
N ALA A 21 -5.69 -10.58 0.03
CA ALA A 21 -5.69 -9.24 -0.53
C ALA A 21 -5.53 -9.27 -2.06
N SER A 22 -6.39 -8.53 -2.75
CA SER A 22 -6.27 -8.26 -4.18
C SER A 22 -5.45 -7.00 -4.36
N ILE A 23 -4.32 -7.06 -5.05
CA ILE A 23 -3.43 -5.92 -5.23
C ILE A 23 -3.27 -5.70 -6.72
N ASP A 24 -3.54 -4.47 -7.14
CA ASP A 24 -3.51 -4.03 -8.52
C ASP A 24 -2.62 -2.80 -8.64
N LEU A 25 -1.94 -2.70 -9.78
CA LEU A 25 -1.07 -1.59 -10.07
C LEU A 25 -1.69 -0.80 -11.23
N VAL A 26 -2.09 0.43 -10.95
CA VAL A 26 -2.75 1.32 -11.89
C VAL A 26 -1.82 2.49 -12.16
N GLU A 27 -1.42 2.67 -13.41
CA GLU A 27 -0.77 3.89 -13.87
C GLU A 27 -1.87 4.88 -14.26
N GLY A 28 -1.87 6.08 -13.66
CA GLY A 28 -2.94 7.04 -13.89
C GLY A 28 -2.60 8.44 -13.45
N ASP A 29 -3.58 9.33 -13.65
CA ASP A 29 -3.48 10.73 -13.26
C ASP A 29 -3.70 10.87 -11.75
N ARG A 30 -2.78 11.54 -11.04
CA ARG A 30 -2.86 11.74 -9.58
C ARG A 30 -4.21 12.38 -9.24
N PRO A 31 -5.11 11.72 -8.47
CA PRO A 31 -6.49 12.18 -8.28
C PRO A 31 -6.61 13.58 -7.65
N VAL A 32 -5.53 14.11 -7.07
CA VAL A 32 -5.52 15.36 -6.29
C VAL A 32 -4.66 16.46 -6.92
N VAL A 33 -3.70 16.14 -7.80
CA VAL A 33 -2.66 17.12 -8.19
C VAL A 33 -2.39 17.21 -9.70
N GLY A 34 -2.94 16.29 -10.50
CA GLY A 34 -2.60 16.21 -11.92
C GLY A 34 -1.18 15.66 -12.14
N GLY A 35 -1.03 14.69 -13.03
CA GLY A 35 0.26 14.13 -13.42
C GLY A 35 0.33 12.61 -13.38
N GLN A 36 1.07 12.04 -14.33
CA GLN A 36 1.27 10.60 -14.46
C GLN A 36 2.08 10.08 -13.28
N CYS A 37 1.44 9.27 -12.43
CA CYS A 37 2.12 8.57 -11.36
C CYS A 37 1.61 7.15 -11.20
N TRP A 38 2.47 6.30 -10.66
CA TRP A 38 2.13 4.90 -10.44
C TRP A 38 1.39 4.78 -9.11
N MET A 39 0.19 4.21 -9.15
CA MET A 39 -0.65 3.97 -7.98
C MET A 39 -0.86 2.47 -7.80
N LEU A 40 -0.35 1.93 -6.69
CA LEU A 40 -0.63 0.57 -6.28
C LEU A 40 -1.87 0.57 -5.39
N THR A 41 -2.98 0.00 -5.85
CA THR A 41 -4.18 -0.19 -5.05
C THR A 41 -4.22 -1.61 -4.49
N GLY A 42 -4.66 -1.77 -3.26
CA GLY A 42 -4.87 -3.08 -2.65
C GLY A 42 -6.20 -3.14 -1.90
N ALA A 43 -7.01 -4.13 -2.22
CA ALA A 43 -8.28 -4.43 -1.57
C ALA A 43 -8.12 -5.62 -0.61
N LEU A 44 -8.55 -5.42 0.62
CA LEU A 44 -8.60 -6.38 1.71
C LEU A 44 -10.08 -6.73 2.01
N PRO A 45 -10.35 -7.92 2.56
CA PRO A 45 -11.69 -8.31 2.99
C PRO A 45 -12.17 -7.39 4.12
N GLY A 46 -13.48 -7.15 4.15
CA GLY A 46 -14.09 -6.11 5.00
C GLY A 46 -14.11 -4.73 4.34
N ASP A 47 -14.12 -4.66 3.00
CA ASP A 47 -14.16 -3.43 2.20
C ASP A 47 -13.05 -2.43 2.54
N ARG A 48 -11.91 -2.96 2.99
CA ARG A 48 -10.71 -2.20 3.31
C ARG A 48 -9.88 -2.03 2.06
N ARG A 49 -9.45 -0.82 1.75
CA ARG A 49 -8.64 -0.53 0.58
C ARG A 49 -7.47 0.36 0.95
N PHE A 50 -6.35 0.14 0.31
CA PHE A 50 -5.18 0.98 0.42
C PHE A 50 -4.69 1.38 -0.96
N TRP A 51 -4.03 2.53 -1.04
CA TRP A 51 -3.40 3.04 -2.25
C TRP A 51 -2.00 3.51 -1.91
N VAL A 52 -1.01 3.17 -2.74
CA VAL A 52 0.36 3.64 -2.61
C VAL A 52 0.72 4.38 -3.90
N CYS A 53 0.81 5.70 -3.82
CA CYS A 53 1.23 6.54 -4.92
C CYS A 53 2.75 6.69 -4.90
N PHE A 54 3.42 6.38 -6.00
CA PHE A 54 4.84 6.59 -6.18
C PHE A 54 5.08 7.87 -6.98
N GLU A 55 5.95 8.75 -6.50
CA GLU A 55 6.29 9.99 -7.20
C GLU A 55 7.23 9.77 -8.39
N SER A 56 7.91 8.63 -8.46
CA SER A 56 8.72 8.23 -9.62
C SER A 56 8.81 6.71 -9.72
N ASP A 57 9.34 6.20 -10.84
CA ASP A 57 9.52 4.76 -11.08
C ASP A 57 10.55 4.09 -10.12
N SER A 58 11.27 4.88 -9.32
CA SER A 58 12.21 4.39 -8.31
C SER A 58 11.54 4.14 -6.96
N ILE A 59 11.82 3.01 -6.32
CA ILE A 59 11.33 2.71 -4.96
C ILE A 59 11.88 3.67 -3.89
N THR A 60 13.01 4.30 -4.18
CA THR A 60 13.66 5.31 -3.35
C THR A 60 12.97 6.68 -3.43
N SER A 61 12.09 6.88 -4.41
CA SER A 61 11.34 8.12 -4.56
C SER A 61 10.31 8.30 -3.44
N GLY A 62 9.85 9.54 -3.31
CA GLY A 62 8.73 9.90 -2.45
C GLY A 62 7.54 9.00 -2.79
N LYS A 63 6.92 8.44 -1.77
CA LYS A 63 5.71 7.64 -1.93
C LYS A 63 4.77 7.93 -0.79
N THR A 64 3.51 7.93 -1.13
CA THR A 64 2.43 8.27 -0.22
C THR A 64 1.48 7.10 -0.16
N ILE A 65 1.04 6.76 1.04
CA ILE A 65 0.03 5.74 1.27
C ILE A 65 -1.28 6.42 1.63
N ALA A 66 -2.39 5.91 1.12
CA ALA A 66 -3.72 6.23 1.59
C ALA A 66 -4.39 4.93 2.03
N LEU A 67 -5.15 5.02 3.11
CA LEU A 67 -5.89 3.92 3.70
C LEU A 67 -7.36 4.35 3.76
N ALA A 68 -8.28 3.51 3.30
CA ALA A 68 -9.71 3.72 3.50
C ALA A 68 -10.43 2.43 3.88
N GLU A 69 -11.46 2.58 4.71
CA GLU A 69 -12.41 1.51 5.05
C GLU A 69 -13.74 1.71 4.32
N SER A 70 -14.56 0.66 4.25
CA SER A 70 -15.86 0.65 3.58
C SER A 70 -16.65 1.92 3.82
N GLY A 71 -17.00 2.62 2.74
CA GLY A 71 -17.83 3.82 2.80
C GLY A 71 -17.07 5.12 3.04
N THR A 72 -15.74 5.11 3.12
CA THR A 72 -14.93 6.34 3.22
C THR A 72 -14.04 6.48 1.99
N GLU A 73 -14.04 7.66 1.37
CA GLU A 73 -13.06 7.98 0.33
C GLU A 73 -11.67 8.14 0.95
N PRO A 74 -10.58 7.76 0.26
CA PRO A 74 -9.23 7.99 0.76
C PRO A 74 -8.97 9.49 0.91
N SER A 75 -9.21 10.03 2.11
CA SER A 75 -9.13 11.46 2.38
C SER A 75 -7.73 11.91 2.81
N LEU A 76 -6.86 10.98 3.16
CA LEU A 76 -5.53 11.27 3.69
C LEU A 76 -4.44 10.53 2.91
N LEU A 77 -3.58 11.31 2.25
CA LEU A 77 -2.30 10.84 1.71
C LEU A 77 -1.24 11.03 2.80
N GLU A 78 -0.80 9.92 3.39
CA GLU A 78 0.26 9.90 4.38
C GLU A 78 1.60 9.63 3.70
N SER A 79 2.63 10.36 4.12
CA SER A 79 4.00 10.10 3.72
C SER A 79 4.44 8.70 4.14
N PHE A 80 4.85 7.85 3.19
CA PHE A 80 5.21 6.46 3.43
C PHE A 80 6.70 6.22 3.15
N LEU A 81 7.43 5.76 4.17
CA LEU A 81 8.89 5.54 4.11
C LEU A 81 9.68 6.78 3.64
N ILE A 82 9.27 7.98 4.08
CA ILE A 82 9.99 9.23 3.76
C ILE A 82 11.28 9.39 4.59
N ASP A 83 11.37 8.72 5.73
CA ASP A 83 12.51 8.81 6.66
C ASP A 83 13.60 7.78 6.31
N GLU A 84 13.22 6.66 5.73
CA GLU A 84 14.15 5.58 5.43
C GLU A 84 15.05 5.87 4.20
N LYS A 85 16.34 6.14 4.48
CA LYS A 85 17.40 6.34 3.46
C LYS A 85 17.60 5.15 2.51
N ARG A 86 17.23 3.93 2.92
CA ARG A 86 17.26 2.71 2.08
C ARG A 86 15.91 2.04 2.12
N ILE A 87 15.16 2.16 1.03
CA ILE A 87 13.89 1.48 0.84
C ILE A 87 14.14 0.14 0.15
N ASN A 88 13.65 -0.93 0.76
CA ASN A 88 13.61 -2.28 0.20
C ASN A 88 12.16 -2.80 0.19
N LEU A 89 11.87 -3.76 -0.69
CA LEU A 89 10.54 -4.40 -0.79
C LEU A 89 10.08 -5.00 0.55
N ALA A 90 10.97 -5.69 1.26
CA ALA A 90 10.69 -6.28 2.57
C ALA A 90 10.36 -5.23 3.64
N LEU A 91 11.01 -4.06 3.59
CA LEU A 91 10.74 -2.96 4.52
C LEU A 91 9.37 -2.33 4.21
N LEU A 92 9.06 -2.14 2.93
CA LEU A 92 7.75 -1.68 2.47
C LEU A 92 6.64 -2.60 2.98
N GLN A 93 6.78 -3.89 2.75
CA GLN A 93 5.87 -4.91 3.23
C GLN A 93 5.73 -4.90 4.76
N SER A 94 6.84 -4.87 5.50
CA SER A 94 6.84 -4.86 6.97
C SER A 94 6.14 -3.62 7.54
N ARG A 95 6.42 -2.43 6.99
CA ARG A 95 5.73 -1.19 7.39
C ARG A 95 4.24 -1.20 7.03
N LEU A 96 3.89 -1.73 5.86
CA LEU A 96 2.49 -1.85 5.43
C LEU A 96 1.74 -2.78 6.38
N LEU A 97 2.30 -3.95 6.70
CA LEU A 97 1.75 -4.87 7.71
C LEU A 97 1.63 -4.20 9.09
N GLN A 98 2.65 -3.47 9.55
CA GLN A 98 2.58 -2.72 10.82
C GLN A 98 1.42 -1.72 10.84
N ARG A 99 1.22 -0.97 9.74
CA ARG A 99 0.14 0.01 9.62
C ARG A 99 -1.23 -0.66 9.60
N LEU A 100 -1.38 -1.70 8.79
CA LEU A 100 -2.60 -2.50 8.73
C LEU A 100 -2.91 -3.14 10.10
N ASN A 101 -1.90 -3.62 10.83
CA ASN A 101 -2.08 -4.13 12.19
C ASN A 101 -2.48 -3.02 13.17
N GLY A 102 -1.83 -1.85 13.07
CA GLY A 102 -2.15 -0.67 13.89
C GLY A 102 -3.58 -0.16 13.68
N GLN A 103 -4.11 -0.25 12.46
CA GLN A 103 -5.52 0.04 12.14
C GLN A 103 -6.48 -1.10 12.55
N LYS A 104 -5.98 -2.17 13.19
CA LYS A 104 -6.73 -3.40 13.49
C LYS A 104 -7.32 -4.07 12.24
N TRP A 105 -6.70 -3.85 11.08
CA TRP A 105 -7.16 -4.46 9.84
C TRP A 105 -6.80 -5.93 9.72
N LEU A 106 -5.68 -6.31 10.34
CA LEU A 106 -5.11 -7.67 10.29
C LEU A 106 -5.63 -8.61 11.38
N GLY A 107 -6.59 -8.15 12.19
CA GLY A 107 -7.39 -9.01 13.09
C GLY A 107 -6.58 -10.05 13.86
N GLY A 108 -5.69 -9.61 14.75
CA GLY A 108 -5.03 -10.48 15.72
C GLY A 108 -5.08 -9.84 17.09
N ASN A 109 -5.79 -10.47 18.02
CA ASN A 109 -5.62 -10.28 19.46
C ASN A 109 -4.64 -11.34 19.95
#